data_AF-A0A7J4MBA5-F1
#
_entry.id   AF-A0A7J4MBA5-F1
#
_cell.length_a   1.000
_cell.length_b   1.000
_cell.length_c   1.000
_cell.angle_alpha   90.00
_cell.angle_beta   90.00
_cell.angle_gamma   90.00
#
_symmetry.space_group_name_H-M   'P 1'
#
loop_
_entity.id
_entity.type
_entity.pdbx_description
1 polymer ?
#
loop_
_entity_poly.entity_id
_entity_poly.type
_entity_poly.pdbx_seq_one_letter_code
_entity_poly.pdbx_strand_id
1 'polypeptide(L)'
;MRLHEDEAAGITDSPLLMVATLVVAGLMVVALTADPIATGTDVGDRAPELQSMAYNGNGWVAFNLESYIDESWEEGQPGQWMIIEFLDTDCPYCFNTADQLGDWDDFFDADNPEWDNEDVQVIAVAAELNIQGHDSSREEIQAFRDKTSGYTCASQQDCNARSGSPHAFPYVDDLSLDAMDDWGIRGTPTYFVIQPDGIVAWNSDNTARYENAAEAVANLAAVVAA
;
A
#
# COMPACT_ATOMS: atom_id res chain seq x y z
N MET A 1 55.96 -50.82 -13.65
CA MET A 1 54.62 -50.49 -13.15
C MET A 1 54.66 -49.01 -12.81
N ARG A 2 54.19 -48.15 -13.73
CA ARG A 2 54.10 -46.71 -13.49
C ARG A 2 52.84 -46.50 -12.64
N LEU A 3 53.01 -45.85 -11.49
CA LEU A 3 51.90 -45.41 -10.68
C LEU A 3 51.15 -44.35 -11.49
N HIS A 4 49.85 -44.57 -11.67
CA HIS A 4 48.93 -43.58 -12.22
C HIS A 4 49.02 -42.34 -11.33
N GLU A 5 49.26 -41.18 -11.93
CA GLU A 5 49.10 -39.92 -11.23
C GLU A 5 47.63 -39.79 -10.85
N ASP A 6 47.35 -39.78 -9.54
CA ASP A 6 46.07 -39.33 -9.01
C ASP A 6 45.96 -37.84 -9.37
N GLU A 7 45.17 -37.54 -10.40
CA GLU A 7 44.64 -36.18 -10.60
C GLU A 7 43.71 -35.89 -9.42
N ALA A 8 44.30 -35.40 -8.33
CA ALA A 8 43.58 -34.66 -7.32
C ALA A 8 43.03 -33.41 -8.01
N ALA A 9 41.86 -33.54 -8.65
CA ALA A 9 41.05 -32.43 -9.10
C ALA A 9 40.52 -31.70 -7.87
N GLY A 10 41.42 -30.97 -7.20
CA GLY A 10 41.06 -30.01 -6.18
C GLY A 10 40.23 -28.93 -6.83
N ILE A 11 39.19 -28.47 -6.15
CA ILE A 11 38.33 -27.35 -6.57
C ILE A 11 39.16 -26.09 -6.91
N THR A 12 40.39 -26.00 -6.42
CA THR A 12 41.39 -24.94 -6.69
C THR A 12 42.02 -24.99 -8.09
N ASP A 13 42.03 -26.15 -8.75
CA ASP A 13 42.80 -26.37 -9.99
C ASP A 13 41.97 -26.13 -11.25
N SER A 14 40.66 -25.99 -11.09
CA SER A 14 39.73 -25.66 -12.16
C SER A 14 39.07 -24.32 -11.86
N PRO A 15 39.50 -23.21 -12.50
CA PRO A 15 38.93 -21.89 -12.26
C PRO A 15 37.40 -21.86 -12.51
N LEU A 16 36.90 -22.73 -13.38
CA LEU A 16 35.47 -22.89 -13.65
C LEU A 16 34.70 -23.52 -12.47
N LEU A 17 35.30 -24.49 -11.77
CA LEU A 17 34.72 -25.07 -10.55
C LEU A 17 34.75 -24.08 -9.39
N MET A 18 35.83 -23.32 -9.24
CA MET A 18 35.92 -22.28 -8.21
C MET A 18 34.86 -21.18 -8.39
N VAL A 19 34.66 -20.70 -9.62
CA VAL A 19 33.59 -19.74 -9.95
C VAL A 19 32.22 -20.35 -9.70
N ALA A 20 31.97 -21.59 -10.13
CA ALA A 20 30.70 -22.27 -9.88
C ALA A 20 30.40 -22.40 -8.37
N THR A 21 31.42 -22.70 -7.56
CA THR A 21 31.26 -22.84 -6.11
C THR A 21 30.94 -21.50 -5.43
N LEU A 22 31.59 -20.41 -5.89
CA LEU A 22 31.30 -19.06 -5.40
C LEU A 22 29.90 -18.58 -5.80
N VAL A 23 29.44 -18.89 -7.02
CA VAL A 23 28.08 -18.56 -7.45
C VAL A 23 27.06 -19.35 -6.63
N VAL A 24 27.25 -20.66 -6.44
CA VAL A 24 26.32 -21.49 -5.64
C VAL A 24 26.32 -21.05 -4.18
N ALA A 25 27.49 -20.75 -3.59
CA ALA A 25 27.56 -20.23 -2.23
C ALA A 25 26.86 -18.86 -2.11
N GLY A 26 27.05 -17.97 -3.09
CA GLY A 26 26.35 -16.68 -3.15
C GLY A 26 24.84 -16.84 -3.27
N LEU A 27 24.37 -17.73 -4.15
CA LEU A 27 22.94 -18.05 -4.28
C LEU A 27 22.37 -18.69 -3.01
N MET A 28 23.12 -19.52 -2.30
CA MET A 28 22.69 -20.10 -1.01
C MET A 28 22.58 -19.03 0.08
N VAL A 29 23.50 -18.06 0.13
CA VAL A 29 23.38 -16.93 1.07
C VAL A 29 22.11 -16.14 0.76
N VAL A 30 21.88 -15.76 -0.50
CA VAL A 30 20.67 -15.04 -0.91
C VAL A 30 19.41 -15.85 -0.60
N ALA A 31 19.38 -17.15 -0.88
CA ALA A 31 18.22 -18.00 -0.61
C ALA A 31 17.94 -18.20 0.90
N LEU A 32 18.95 -18.08 1.76
CA LEU A 32 18.80 -18.17 3.21
C LEU A 32 18.51 -16.80 3.86
N THR A 33 18.75 -15.69 3.15
CA THR A 33 18.51 -14.33 3.64
C THR A 33 17.33 -13.65 2.97
N ALA A 34 16.81 -14.18 1.86
CA ALA A 34 15.61 -13.66 1.22
C ALA A 34 14.39 -14.08 2.03
N ASP A 35 13.62 -13.10 2.50
CA ASP A 35 12.33 -13.35 3.12
C ASP A 35 11.38 -13.91 2.04
N PRO A 36 10.85 -15.13 2.17
CA PRO A 36 10.07 -15.78 1.12
C PRO A 36 8.62 -15.25 1.04
N ILE A 37 8.39 -14.02 1.48
CA ILE A 37 7.07 -13.39 1.49
C ILE A 37 6.72 -13.02 0.04
N ALA A 38 5.57 -13.50 -0.43
CA ALA A 38 5.09 -13.16 -1.77
C ALA A 38 4.69 -11.69 -1.84
N THR A 39 4.86 -11.07 -3.00
CA THR A 39 4.30 -9.74 -3.27
C THR A 39 2.91 -9.92 -3.86
N GLY A 40 1.91 -9.25 -3.28
CA GLY A 40 0.51 -9.43 -3.65
C GLY A 40 -0.44 -8.70 -2.72
N THR A 41 -1.74 -8.87 -2.98
CA THR A 41 -2.81 -8.22 -2.24
C THR A 41 -3.55 -9.15 -1.28
N ASP A 42 -3.13 -10.42 -1.20
CA ASP A 42 -3.67 -11.38 -0.24
C ASP A 42 -3.13 -11.11 1.17
N VAL A 43 -3.90 -11.48 2.20
CA VAL A 43 -3.47 -11.32 3.60
C VAL A 43 -2.21 -12.15 3.86
N GLY A 44 -1.17 -11.49 4.37
CA GLY A 44 0.16 -12.08 4.61
C GLY A 44 1.17 -11.87 3.48
N ASP A 45 0.73 -11.32 2.33
CA ASP A 45 1.65 -10.90 1.27
C ASP A 45 2.22 -9.51 1.57
N ARG A 46 3.40 -9.23 1.02
CA ARG A 46 3.95 -7.88 0.96
C ARG A 46 3.17 -7.07 -0.06
N ALA A 47 2.70 -5.89 0.35
CA ALA A 47 1.99 -4.98 -0.53
C ALA A 47 2.81 -4.73 -1.82
N PRO A 48 2.17 -4.69 -3.01
CA PRO A 48 2.85 -4.30 -4.23
C PRO A 48 3.42 -2.88 -4.11
N GLU A 49 4.43 -2.59 -4.93
CA GLU A 49 5.00 -1.25 -4.99
C GLU A 49 3.91 -0.23 -5.36
N LEU A 50 3.99 0.96 -4.77
CA LEU A 50 3.14 2.09 -5.11
C LEU A 50 4.01 3.36 -5.14
N GLN A 51 4.42 3.72 -6.35
CA GLN A 51 5.25 4.90 -6.61
C GLN A 51 4.60 5.77 -7.68
N SER A 52 4.28 7.03 -7.34
CA SER A 52 3.67 7.98 -8.27
C SER A 52 3.85 9.42 -7.77
N MET A 53 3.01 10.35 -8.22
CA MET A 53 2.83 11.68 -7.65
C MET A 53 1.63 11.66 -6.71
N ALA A 54 1.73 12.32 -5.56
CA ALA A 54 0.60 12.53 -4.66
C ALA A 54 0.35 14.02 -4.41
N TYR A 55 -0.91 14.40 -4.31
CA TYR A 55 -1.33 15.71 -3.87
C TYR A 55 -1.53 15.72 -2.35
N ASN A 56 -0.84 16.62 -1.66
CA ASN A 56 -0.85 16.72 -0.18
C ASN A 56 -1.56 17.97 0.35
N GLY A 57 -2.36 18.65 -0.48
CA GLY A 57 -3.02 19.91 -0.14
C GLY A 57 -2.19 21.17 -0.37
N ASN A 58 -0.87 21.05 -0.54
CA ASN A 58 0.01 22.17 -0.88
C ASN A 58 0.57 22.06 -2.31
N GLY A 59 0.64 20.84 -2.85
CA GLY A 59 1.12 20.59 -4.21
C GLY A 59 1.31 19.10 -4.49
N TRP A 60 1.68 18.81 -5.73
CA TRP A 60 2.04 17.46 -6.17
C TRP A 60 3.49 17.15 -5.81
N VAL A 61 3.71 16.08 -5.07
CA VAL A 61 5.03 15.61 -4.62
C VAL A 61 5.24 14.16 -5.04
N ALA A 62 6.50 13.72 -5.15
CA ALA A 62 6.78 12.31 -5.37
C ALA A 62 6.31 11.50 -4.16
N PHE A 63 5.64 10.40 -4.42
CA PHE A 63 5.11 9.47 -3.43
C PHE A 63 5.76 8.11 -3.61
N ASN A 64 6.10 7.47 -2.50
CA ASN A 64 6.60 6.10 -2.47
C ASN A 64 6.06 5.43 -1.19
N LEU A 65 5.26 4.38 -1.33
CA LEU A 65 4.72 3.63 -0.20
C LEU A 65 5.84 3.07 0.70
N GLU A 66 6.97 2.68 0.12
CA GLU A 66 8.13 2.15 0.85
C GLU A 66 8.67 3.13 1.91
N SER A 67 8.45 4.44 1.76
CA SER A 67 8.89 5.40 2.78
C SER A 67 8.08 5.36 4.08
N TYR A 68 6.95 4.66 4.08
CA TYR A 68 6.10 4.43 5.25
C TYR A 68 6.36 3.07 5.91
N ILE A 69 7.16 2.21 5.26
CA ILE A 69 7.42 0.85 5.72
C ILE A 69 8.64 0.82 6.65
N ASP A 70 8.48 0.20 7.81
CA ASP A 70 9.54 -0.18 8.73
C ASP A 70 9.72 -1.71 8.68
N GLU A 71 10.61 -2.19 7.80
CA GLU A 71 10.93 -3.62 7.68
C GLU A 71 11.50 -4.24 8.97
N SER A 72 11.90 -3.43 9.95
CA SER A 72 12.40 -3.91 11.25
C SER A 72 11.32 -4.02 12.33
N TRP A 73 10.10 -3.60 12.01
CA TRP A 73 8.95 -3.73 12.91
C TRP A 73 8.61 -5.20 13.14
N GLU A 74 8.16 -5.52 14.36
CA GLU A 74 7.72 -6.85 14.75
C GLU A 74 6.31 -6.77 15.35
N GLU A 75 5.48 -7.79 15.11
CA GLU A 75 4.12 -7.85 15.61
C GLU A 75 4.05 -7.62 17.13
N GLY A 76 3.19 -6.69 17.54
CA GLY A 76 3.02 -6.28 18.94
C GLY A 76 3.91 -5.13 19.40
N GLN A 77 4.83 -4.63 18.56
CA GLN A 77 5.50 -3.36 18.78
C GLN A 77 4.63 -2.17 18.30
N PRO A 78 4.80 -0.96 18.86
CA PRO A 78 4.27 0.25 18.27
C PRO A 78 4.79 0.43 16.84
N GLY A 79 3.93 0.90 15.93
CA GLY A 79 4.29 1.18 14.55
C GLY A 79 3.14 1.82 13.80
N GLN A 80 3.47 2.57 12.75
CA GLN A 80 2.47 3.25 11.91
C GLN A 80 1.82 2.26 10.96
N TRP A 81 0.53 2.00 11.16
CA TRP A 81 -0.27 1.21 10.23
C TRP A 81 -0.77 2.10 9.08
N MET A 82 -1.20 1.49 7.98
CA MET A 82 -1.73 2.24 6.85
C MET A 82 -3.11 1.73 6.44
N ILE A 83 -4.00 2.66 6.09
CA ILE A 83 -5.23 2.37 5.36
C ILE A 83 -5.06 2.93 3.95
N ILE A 84 -5.13 2.08 2.94
CA ILE A 84 -5.06 2.49 1.53
C ILE A 84 -6.42 2.27 0.88
N GLU A 85 -7.03 3.33 0.35
CA GLU A 85 -8.23 3.24 -0.48
C GLU A 85 -7.87 3.52 -1.94
N PHE A 86 -8.19 2.60 -2.84
CA PHE A 86 -8.28 2.89 -4.27
C PHE A 86 -9.68 3.39 -4.57
N LEU A 87 -9.78 4.60 -5.12
CA LEU A 87 -11.05 5.26 -5.42
C LEU A 87 -11.06 5.87 -6.81
N ASP A 88 -12.25 6.10 -7.33
CA ASP A 88 -12.47 6.92 -8.51
C ASP A 88 -13.32 8.13 -8.09
N THR A 89 -12.87 9.34 -8.43
CA THR A 89 -13.54 10.60 -8.04
C THR A 89 -14.91 10.75 -8.69
N ASP A 90 -15.14 10.05 -9.79
CA ASP A 90 -16.42 9.95 -10.49
C ASP A 90 -17.30 8.79 -10.03
N CYS A 91 -16.81 7.90 -9.15
CA CYS A 91 -17.65 6.86 -8.56
C CYS A 91 -18.63 7.48 -7.55
N PRO A 92 -19.97 7.37 -7.78
CA PRO A 92 -20.95 7.97 -6.87
C PRO A 92 -20.92 7.35 -5.48
N TYR A 93 -20.52 6.07 -5.35
CA TYR A 93 -20.38 5.46 -4.04
C TYR A 93 -19.17 6.06 -3.30
N CYS A 94 -17.97 6.10 -3.93
CA CYS A 94 -16.77 6.75 -3.37
C CYS A 94 -17.06 8.18 -2.93
N PHE A 95 -17.75 8.96 -3.76
CA PHE A 95 -18.13 10.33 -3.42
C PHE A 95 -19.00 10.44 -2.17
N ASN A 96 -19.98 9.55 -2.02
CA ASN A 96 -20.93 9.60 -0.90
C ASN A 96 -20.36 9.04 0.41
N THR A 97 -19.33 8.20 0.33
CA THR A 97 -18.69 7.57 1.50
C THR A 97 -17.34 8.17 1.84
N ALA A 98 -16.87 9.17 1.10
CA ALA A 98 -15.55 9.76 1.31
C ALA A 98 -15.38 10.42 2.68
N ASP A 99 -16.46 10.87 3.32
CA ASP A 99 -16.41 11.36 4.70
C ASP A 99 -15.92 10.31 5.69
N GLN A 100 -16.17 9.02 5.43
CA GLN A 100 -15.69 7.94 6.29
C GLN A 100 -14.16 7.89 6.38
N LEU A 101 -13.44 8.19 5.29
CA LEU A 101 -11.98 8.24 5.36
C LEU A 101 -11.48 9.40 6.20
N GLY A 102 -12.15 10.56 6.10
CA GLY A 102 -11.87 11.69 6.98
C GLY A 102 -12.13 11.35 8.44
N ASP A 103 -13.25 10.69 8.73
CA ASP A 103 -13.58 10.23 10.08
C ASP A 103 -12.55 9.20 10.60
N TRP A 104 -12.01 8.33 9.73
CA TRP A 104 -10.96 7.36 10.11
C TRP A 104 -9.61 8.04 10.36
N ASP A 105 -9.21 8.99 9.52
CA ASP A 105 -8.00 9.81 9.69
C ASP A 105 -8.05 10.56 11.03
N ASP A 106 -9.18 11.24 11.31
CA ASP A 106 -9.40 11.95 12.58
C ASP A 106 -9.44 11.00 13.78
N PHE A 107 -10.01 9.79 13.62
CA PHE A 107 -10.13 8.84 14.73
C PHE A 107 -8.81 8.16 15.07
N PHE A 108 -8.03 7.74 14.07
CA PHE A 108 -6.76 7.02 14.27
C PHE A 108 -5.53 7.94 14.35
N ASP A 109 -5.76 9.23 14.58
CA ASP A 109 -4.74 10.19 14.93
C ASP A 109 -4.17 9.89 16.34
N ALA A 110 -2.85 9.93 16.49
CA ALA A 110 -2.15 9.67 17.76
C ALA A 110 -2.50 10.69 18.86
N ASP A 111 -2.96 11.89 18.49
CA ASP A 111 -3.48 12.90 19.42
C ASP A 111 -4.92 12.59 19.87
N ASN A 112 -5.63 11.64 19.25
CA ASN A 112 -6.95 11.21 19.68
C ASN A 112 -6.86 10.24 20.89
N PRO A 113 -7.31 10.65 22.10
CA PRO A 113 -7.22 9.82 23.29
C PRO A 113 -8.15 8.60 23.29
N GLU A 114 -9.13 8.52 22.38
CA GLU A 114 -9.95 7.31 22.21
C GLU A 114 -9.21 6.19 21.47
N TRP A 115 -8.20 6.54 20.67
CA TRP A 115 -7.37 5.59 19.93
C TRP A 115 -6.19 5.06 20.77
N ASP A 116 -5.46 5.96 21.45
CA ASP A 116 -4.36 5.62 22.38
C ASP A 116 -3.28 4.69 21.78
N ASN A 117 -2.88 4.96 20.53
CA ASN A 117 -1.84 4.20 19.82
C ASN A 117 -1.13 5.10 18.79
N GLU A 118 -0.15 4.55 18.07
CA GLU A 118 0.53 5.25 16.97
C GLU A 118 -0.44 5.61 15.84
N ASP A 119 -0.08 6.65 15.08
CA ASP A 119 -0.84 7.15 13.94
C ASP A 119 -1.14 6.06 12.92
N VAL A 120 -2.34 6.07 12.36
CA VAL A 120 -2.68 5.27 11.18
C VAL A 120 -2.69 6.18 9.96
N GLN A 121 -1.77 5.95 9.03
CA GLN A 121 -1.68 6.75 7.83
C GLN A 121 -2.77 6.33 6.83
N VAL A 122 -3.74 7.22 6.61
CA VAL A 122 -4.70 7.08 5.51
C VAL A 122 -4.03 7.53 4.21
N ILE A 123 -4.22 6.79 3.11
CA ILE A 123 -3.73 7.11 1.77
C ILE A 123 -4.87 6.83 0.79
N ALA A 124 -5.25 7.84 -0.01
CA ALA A 124 -6.13 7.64 -1.14
C ALA A 124 -5.32 7.46 -2.42
N VAL A 125 -5.66 6.48 -3.25
CA VAL A 125 -5.12 6.26 -4.59
C VAL A 125 -6.25 6.53 -5.57
N ALA A 126 -6.15 7.65 -6.28
CA ALA A 126 -7.19 8.12 -7.19
C ALA A 126 -6.92 7.63 -8.61
N ALA A 127 -7.84 6.81 -9.10
CA ALA A 127 -7.81 6.20 -10.42
C ALA A 127 -9.01 6.64 -11.27
N GLU A 128 -8.94 6.43 -12.58
CA GLU A 128 -10.05 6.63 -13.51
C GLU A 128 -10.50 5.29 -14.06
N LEU A 129 -11.61 4.74 -13.56
CA LEU A 129 -12.16 3.52 -14.14
C LEU A 129 -12.57 3.81 -15.59
N ASN A 130 -12.08 2.98 -16.52
CA ASN A 130 -12.36 3.10 -17.95
C ASN A 130 -13.81 2.64 -18.29
N ILE A 131 -14.79 3.39 -17.79
CA ILE A 131 -16.22 3.16 -17.94
C ILE A 131 -16.93 4.47 -18.31
N GLN A 132 -18.14 4.35 -18.87
CA GLN A 132 -18.84 5.52 -19.39
C GLN A 132 -19.21 6.52 -18.28
N GLY A 133 -18.80 7.77 -18.45
CA GLY A 133 -19.18 8.87 -17.55
C GLY A 133 -18.16 9.15 -16.44
N HIS A 134 -17.01 8.50 -16.51
CA HIS A 134 -15.85 8.75 -15.66
C HIS A 134 -14.79 9.47 -16.51
N ASP A 135 -14.29 10.60 -16.04
CA ASP A 135 -13.26 11.44 -16.68
C ASP A 135 -12.54 12.20 -15.57
N SER A 136 -11.47 11.61 -15.04
CA SER A 136 -10.80 12.10 -13.85
C SER A 136 -9.52 12.85 -14.22
N SER A 137 -9.18 13.88 -13.45
CA SER A 137 -7.98 14.68 -13.67
C SER A 137 -7.28 15.01 -12.37
N ARG A 138 -6.01 15.43 -12.45
CA ARG A 138 -5.28 15.92 -11.27
C ARG A 138 -5.97 17.11 -10.63
N GLU A 139 -6.58 17.99 -11.41
CA GLU A 139 -7.34 19.11 -10.89
C GLU A 139 -8.62 18.67 -10.17
N GLU A 140 -9.29 17.65 -10.69
CA GLU A 140 -10.44 17.03 -10.02
C GLU A 140 -10.04 16.31 -8.73
N ILE A 141 -8.93 15.55 -8.73
CA ILE A 141 -8.38 14.90 -7.52
C ILE A 141 -8.14 15.93 -6.42
N GLN A 142 -7.52 17.07 -6.77
CA GLN A 142 -7.34 18.19 -5.85
C GLN A 142 -8.69 18.72 -5.35
N ALA A 143 -9.65 18.91 -6.25
CA ALA A 143 -10.96 19.43 -5.89
C ALA A 143 -11.78 18.47 -5.03
N PHE A 144 -11.69 17.16 -5.25
CA PHE A 144 -12.32 16.11 -4.46
C PHE A 144 -11.76 16.09 -3.04
N ARG A 145 -10.43 16.08 -2.90
CA ARG A 145 -9.73 16.13 -1.61
C ARG A 145 -10.07 17.40 -0.83
N ASP A 146 -9.91 18.56 -1.48
CA ASP A 146 -9.97 19.87 -0.83
C ASP A 146 -11.39 20.45 -0.76
N LYS A 147 -12.36 19.77 -1.40
CA LYS A 147 -13.74 20.26 -1.59
C LYS A 147 -13.80 21.61 -2.29
N THR A 148 -13.03 21.77 -3.36
CA THR A 148 -13.00 23.01 -4.15
C THR A 148 -14.13 23.02 -5.19
N SER A 149 -14.79 24.17 -5.35
CA SER A 149 -15.87 24.34 -6.32
C SER A 149 -15.39 24.42 -7.77
N GLY A 150 -16.24 24.04 -8.73
CA GLY A 150 -16.00 24.27 -10.16
C GLY A 150 -15.37 23.11 -10.92
N TYR A 151 -15.23 21.96 -10.25
CA TYR A 151 -14.85 20.68 -10.85
C TYR A 151 -16.02 19.70 -10.67
N THR A 152 -16.20 18.83 -11.66
CA THR A 152 -17.25 17.81 -11.61
C THR A 152 -16.64 16.55 -11.00
N CYS A 153 -17.36 15.95 -10.07
CA CYS A 153 -17.09 14.66 -9.43
C CYS A 153 -18.41 13.86 -9.42
N ALA A 154 -18.35 12.57 -9.09
CA ALA A 154 -19.52 11.67 -9.18
C ALA A 154 -20.29 11.80 -10.51
N SER A 155 -19.56 11.98 -11.61
CA SER A 155 -19.98 12.23 -12.99
C SER A 155 -20.78 13.51 -13.25
N GLN A 156 -21.39 14.14 -12.23
CA GLN A 156 -22.35 15.24 -12.42
C GLN A 156 -22.44 16.24 -11.25
N GLN A 157 -21.79 15.98 -10.12
CA GLN A 157 -21.87 16.83 -8.93
C GLN A 157 -20.64 17.73 -8.84
N ASP A 158 -20.78 18.88 -8.19
CA ASP A 158 -19.60 19.67 -7.85
C ASP A 158 -18.81 18.93 -6.77
N CYS A 159 -17.48 18.82 -6.92
CA CYS A 159 -16.62 18.16 -5.94
C CYS A 159 -16.76 18.74 -4.52
N ASN A 160 -17.14 20.03 -4.40
CA ASN A 160 -17.41 20.65 -3.10
C ASN A 160 -18.65 20.09 -2.37
N ALA A 161 -19.53 19.39 -3.07
CA ALA A 161 -20.76 18.83 -2.54
C ALA A 161 -20.57 17.48 -1.84
N ARG A 162 -19.34 16.91 -1.91
CA ARG A 162 -18.94 15.70 -1.18
C ARG A 162 -19.28 15.84 0.31
N SER A 163 -19.65 14.75 0.98
CA SER A 163 -19.82 14.75 2.44
C SER A 163 -18.49 15.01 3.16
N GLY A 164 -18.54 15.32 4.46
CA GLY A 164 -17.35 15.46 5.29
C GLY A 164 -16.53 16.73 5.08
N SER A 165 -15.37 16.78 5.71
CA SER A 165 -14.40 17.88 5.61
C SER A 165 -13.40 17.66 4.47
N PRO A 166 -12.68 18.71 4.02
CA PRO A 166 -11.47 18.52 3.23
C PRO A 166 -10.52 17.54 3.92
N HIS A 167 -9.92 16.63 3.16
CA HIS A 167 -9.03 15.61 3.73
C HIS A 167 -7.61 16.13 3.93
N ALA A 168 -6.94 15.68 5.00
CA ALA A 168 -5.57 16.07 5.32
C ALA A 168 -4.52 15.09 4.72
N PHE A 169 -4.91 13.83 4.49
CA PHE A 169 -4.06 12.80 3.91
C PHE A 169 -3.77 12.95 2.41
N PRO A 170 -2.73 12.28 1.87
CA PRO A 170 -2.38 12.37 0.46
C PRO A 170 -3.34 11.63 -0.48
N TYR A 171 -3.51 12.18 -1.68
CA TYR A 171 -4.15 11.53 -2.82
C TYR A 171 -3.09 11.21 -3.88
N VAL A 172 -2.73 9.94 -4.02
CA VAL A 172 -1.80 9.40 -5.02
C VAL A 172 -2.52 9.33 -6.37
N ASP A 173 -1.86 9.82 -7.41
CA ASP A 173 -2.35 9.76 -8.79
C ASP A 173 -2.08 8.39 -9.40
N ASP A 174 -3.16 7.69 -9.75
CA ASP A 174 -3.16 6.47 -10.54
C ASP A 174 -4.13 6.58 -11.73
N LEU A 175 -4.21 7.77 -12.36
CA LEU A 175 -5.01 7.96 -13.57
C LEU A 175 -4.53 7.10 -14.74
N SER A 176 -3.29 6.57 -14.70
CA SER A 176 -2.78 5.60 -15.68
C SER A 176 -3.24 4.16 -15.45
N LEU A 177 -3.81 3.87 -14.27
CA LEU A 177 -4.22 2.54 -13.81
C LEU A 177 -3.08 1.55 -13.58
N ASP A 178 -1.83 2.02 -13.56
CA ASP A 178 -0.67 1.13 -13.38
C ASP A 178 -0.69 0.49 -11.98
N ALA A 179 -1.00 1.28 -10.94
CA ALA A 179 -1.07 0.74 -9.58
C ALA A 179 -2.29 -0.16 -9.40
N MET A 180 -3.46 0.20 -9.95
CA MET A 180 -4.63 -0.69 -9.94
C MET A 180 -4.33 -2.03 -10.62
N ASP A 181 -3.62 -2.03 -11.74
CA ASP A 181 -3.23 -3.26 -12.44
C ASP A 181 -2.25 -4.11 -11.61
N ASP A 182 -1.22 -3.49 -11.02
CA ASP A 182 -0.24 -4.17 -10.17
C ASP A 182 -0.86 -4.75 -8.89
N TRP A 183 -1.84 -4.06 -8.33
CA TRP A 183 -2.61 -4.50 -7.15
C TRP A 183 -3.77 -5.44 -7.52
N GLY A 184 -4.03 -5.67 -8.82
CA GLY A 184 -5.09 -6.56 -9.30
C GLY A 184 -6.51 -6.07 -9.02
N ILE A 185 -6.70 -4.77 -8.83
CA ILE A 185 -7.95 -4.13 -8.41
C ILE A 185 -8.84 -3.92 -9.64
N ARG A 186 -10.13 -4.28 -9.52
CA ARG A 186 -11.08 -4.22 -10.64
C ARG A 186 -12.23 -3.24 -10.46
N GLY A 187 -12.30 -2.58 -9.31
CA GLY A 187 -13.37 -1.66 -8.98
C GLY A 187 -13.04 -0.78 -7.80
N THR A 188 -13.82 0.28 -7.64
CA THR A 188 -13.66 1.26 -6.59
C THR A 188 -14.97 1.43 -5.80
N PRO A 189 -14.90 1.67 -4.48
CA PRO A 189 -13.68 1.70 -3.69
C PRO A 189 -13.17 0.29 -3.38
N THR A 190 -11.85 0.15 -3.20
CA THR A 190 -11.19 -1.05 -2.66
C THR A 190 -10.24 -0.63 -1.55
N TYR A 191 -10.25 -1.35 -0.43
CA TYR A 191 -9.50 -0.98 0.78
C TYR A 191 -8.46 -2.03 1.15
N PHE A 192 -7.33 -1.57 1.66
CA PHE A 192 -6.29 -2.38 2.27
C PHE A 192 -5.89 -1.81 3.63
N VAL A 193 -5.59 -2.72 4.55
CA VAL A 193 -4.91 -2.41 5.80
C VAL A 193 -3.54 -3.05 5.75
N ILE A 194 -2.50 -2.22 5.85
CA ILE A 194 -1.10 -2.64 5.74
C ILE A 194 -0.44 -2.46 7.11
N GLN A 195 0.30 -3.49 7.52
CA GLN A 195 1.14 -3.48 8.71
C GLN A 195 2.32 -2.52 8.55
N PRO A 196 2.97 -2.09 9.64
CA PRO A 196 4.14 -1.22 9.55
C PRO A 196 5.29 -1.81 8.73
N ASP A 197 5.44 -3.13 8.65
CA ASP A 197 6.47 -3.82 7.85
C ASP A 197 6.11 -4.02 6.36
N GLY A 198 4.97 -3.47 5.93
CA GLY A 198 4.50 -3.54 4.54
C GLY A 198 3.67 -4.78 4.20
N ILE A 199 3.29 -5.59 5.19
CA ILE A 199 2.46 -6.78 4.97
C ILE A 199 0.97 -6.45 4.98
N VAL A 200 0.22 -7.00 4.02
CA VAL A 200 -1.23 -6.85 3.95
C VAL A 200 -1.87 -7.61 5.12
N ALA A 201 -2.48 -6.89 6.04
CA ALA A 201 -3.20 -7.47 7.18
C ALA A 201 -4.68 -7.76 6.86
N TRP A 202 -5.27 -6.94 5.98
CA TRP A 202 -6.66 -7.08 5.56
C TRP A 202 -6.90 -6.40 4.21
N ASN A 203 -7.89 -6.90 3.46
CA ASN A 203 -8.39 -6.29 2.25
C ASN A 203 -9.92 -6.40 2.17
N SER A 204 -10.55 -5.51 1.39
CA SER A 204 -12.01 -5.47 1.24
C SER A 204 -12.62 -6.63 0.45
N ASP A 205 -11.79 -7.49 -0.16
CA ASP A 205 -12.27 -8.72 -0.81
C ASP A 205 -12.56 -9.83 0.22
N ASN A 206 -12.06 -9.70 1.45
CA ASN A 206 -12.23 -10.66 2.54
C ASN A 206 -12.94 -10.05 3.77
N THR A 207 -14.22 -9.70 3.60
CA THR A 207 -15.07 -9.12 4.65
C THR A 207 -15.60 -10.13 5.67
N ALA A 208 -15.18 -11.40 5.61
CA ALA A 208 -15.67 -12.43 6.54
C ALA A 208 -15.22 -12.20 7.99
N ARG A 209 -14.15 -11.42 8.20
CA ARG A 209 -13.54 -11.18 9.51
C ARG A 209 -13.82 -9.78 10.07
N TYR A 210 -13.85 -8.76 9.22
CA TYR A 210 -14.09 -7.36 9.56
C TYR A 210 -14.96 -6.73 8.49
N GLU A 211 -15.87 -5.84 8.88
CA GLU A 211 -16.83 -5.20 7.98
C GLU A 211 -16.17 -4.13 7.11
N ASN A 212 -15.15 -3.43 7.63
CA ASN A 212 -14.43 -2.35 6.96
C ASN A 212 -12.99 -2.19 7.48
N ALA A 213 -12.22 -1.30 6.83
CA ALA A 213 -10.82 -1.06 7.15
C ALA A 213 -10.60 -0.52 8.56
N ALA A 214 -11.48 0.38 9.04
CA ALA A 214 -11.37 0.90 10.40
C ALA A 214 -11.56 -0.19 11.46
N GLU A 215 -12.56 -1.06 11.30
CA GLU A 215 -12.73 -2.19 12.20
C GLU A 215 -11.52 -3.13 12.15
N ALA A 216 -10.98 -3.39 10.96
CA ALA A 216 -9.78 -4.21 10.82
C ALA A 216 -8.58 -3.59 11.55
N VAL A 217 -8.27 -2.31 11.33
CA VAL A 217 -7.18 -1.60 12.02
C VAL A 217 -7.40 -1.59 13.53
N ALA A 218 -8.60 -1.21 13.99
CA ALA A 218 -8.89 -1.12 15.42
C ALA A 218 -8.70 -2.47 16.16
N ASN A 219 -8.86 -3.60 15.47
CA ASN A 219 -8.66 -4.93 16.05
C ASN A 219 -7.26 -5.50 15.85
N LEU A 220 -6.58 -5.15 14.76
CA LEU A 220 -5.27 -5.72 14.39
C LEU A 220 -4.10 -4.89 14.90
N ALA A 221 -4.23 -3.56 14.90
CA ALA A 221 -3.20 -2.63 15.33
C ALA A 221 -3.22 -2.37 16.85
N ALA A 222 -4.31 -2.75 17.54
CA ALA A 222 -4.41 -2.61 18.99
C ALA A 222 -3.31 -3.41 19.70
N VAL A 223 -2.30 -2.71 20.22
CA VAL A 223 -1.29 -3.31 21.08
C VAL A 223 -1.98 -3.65 22.40
N VAL A 224 -2.24 -4.94 22.63
CA VAL A 224 -2.78 -5.39 23.92
C VAL A 224 -1.71 -5.13 24.97
N ALA A 225 -1.91 -4.11 25.80
CA ALA A 225 -1.09 -3.88 26.98
C ALA A 225 -1.11 -5.16 27.84
N ALA A 226 0.03 -5.85 27.89
CA ALA A 226 0.25 -7.02 28.74
C ALA A 226 0.42 -6.61 30.22
#